data_AF-A0A534WYJ0-F1
#
_entry.id   AF-A0A534WYJ0-F1
#
_cell.length_a   1.000
_cell.length_b   1.000
_cell.length_c   1.000
_cell.angle_alpha   90.00
_cell.angle_beta   90.00
_cell.angle_gamma   90.00
#
_symmetry.space_group_name_H-M   'P 1'
#
loop_
_entity.id
_entity.type
_entity.pdbx_description
1 polymer ?
#
loop_
_entity_poly.entity_id
_entity_poly.type
_entity_poly.pdbx_seq_one_letter_code
_entity_poly.pdbx_strand_id
1 'polypeptide(L)'
;MKNGVGREHAGFTPWFWSYRLAARIEAVVVVCVIAGVVAILALLFRMPGPLVVHVQDDKKEAVMGARVRCTSPDRQSSHAGSTDVFGEAKWPGLARGPWTCEVTPPERFHADVQTGIVTVVARKPAMWTTVVERPARILVQVVRPQGQPRAKVAVRAVCGSETWEARAGLVDGLATLFVPRGKVCRAGLVRPELPADGPVTQARLECSTAPCTDEIIGGVGETKNAVLKPSAEQWAAVRPPPEPETSAEAAQ
;
A
#
# COMPACT_ATOMS: atom_id res chain seq x y z
N MET A 1 -22.27 -5.77 104.41
CA MET A 1 -21.24 -5.07 103.61
C MET A 1 -21.32 -5.62 102.20
N LYS A 2 -21.41 -4.90 101.10
CA LYS A 2 -21.38 -3.47 100.78
C LYS A 2 -22.06 -3.33 99.41
N ASN A 3 -22.95 -2.35 99.30
CA ASN A 3 -23.22 -1.48 98.16
C ASN A 3 -23.60 -2.14 96.81
N GLY A 4 -24.91 -2.32 96.64
CA GLY A 4 -25.54 -2.58 95.34
C GLY A 4 -25.42 -1.37 94.41
N VAL A 5 -24.93 -1.64 93.20
CA VAL A 5 -24.77 -0.67 92.11
C VAL A 5 -26.13 -0.40 91.49
N GLY A 6 -26.67 0.79 91.68
CA GLY A 6 -27.82 1.30 90.93
C GLY A 6 -27.40 1.55 89.48
N ARG A 7 -27.84 0.67 88.57
CA ARG A 7 -27.78 0.90 87.12
C ARG A 7 -28.94 1.80 86.73
N GLU A 8 -28.70 3.10 86.60
CA GLU A 8 -29.57 3.95 85.81
C GLU A 8 -29.37 3.62 84.32
N HIS A 9 -30.42 3.04 83.73
CA HIS A 9 -30.55 2.86 82.29
C HIS A 9 -30.79 4.23 81.63
N ALA A 10 -29.75 4.87 81.14
CA ALA A 10 -29.91 5.81 80.04
C ALA A 10 -30.23 4.98 78.77
N GLY A 11 -31.48 5.04 78.33
CA GLY A 11 -31.97 4.31 77.16
C GLY A 11 -31.19 4.71 75.91
N PHE A 12 -30.30 3.84 75.45
CA PHE A 12 -29.82 3.86 74.08
C PHE A 12 -30.92 3.24 73.22
N THR A 13 -31.71 4.07 72.54
CA THR A 13 -32.55 3.62 71.44
C THR A 13 -31.63 3.38 70.25
N PRO A 14 -31.40 2.14 69.81
CA PRO A 14 -30.57 1.93 68.64
C PRO A 14 -31.42 2.26 67.41
N TRP A 15 -31.11 3.40 66.79
CA TRP A 15 -31.69 3.85 65.52
C TRP A 15 -31.17 2.98 64.37
N PHE A 16 -31.60 1.71 64.31
CA PHE A 16 -31.26 0.76 63.24
C PHE A 16 -32.50 0.33 62.46
N TRP A 17 -33.10 1.24 61.69
CA TRP A 17 -34.11 0.90 60.68
C TRP A 17 -33.74 1.33 59.25
N SER A 18 -32.62 2.04 59.06
CA SER A 18 -32.17 2.53 57.75
C SER A 18 -31.14 1.63 57.04
N TYR A 19 -30.43 0.74 57.75
CA TYR A 19 -29.36 -0.09 57.17
C TYR A 19 -29.85 -1.19 56.20
N ARG A 20 -31.06 -1.75 56.40
CA ARG A 20 -31.58 -2.78 55.48
C ARG A 20 -31.97 -2.23 54.11
N LEU A 21 -32.42 -0.96 54.06
CA LEU A 21 -32.77 -0.30 52.80
C LEU A 21 -31.51 0.19 52.09
N ALA A 22 -30.56 0.77 52.83
CA ALA A 22 -29.24 1.15 52.31
C ALA A 22 -28.47 -0.07 51.74
N ALA A 23 -28.40 -1.17 52.49
CA ALA A 23 -27.74 -2.40 52.03
C ALA A 23 -28.44 -3.06 50.82
N ARG A 24 -29.78 -2.94 50.70
CA ARG A 24 -30.51 -3.42 49.52
C ARG A 24 -30.23 -2.56 48.28
N ILE A 25 -30.15 -1.23 48.45
CA ILE A 25 -29.80 -0.32 47.36
C ILE A 25 -28.35 -0.57 46.91
N GLU A 26 -27.41 -0.70 47.85
CA GLU A 26 -26.02 -1.05 47.53
C GLU A 26 -25.90 -2.40 46.81
N ALA A 27 -26.63 -3.42 47.26
CA ALA A 27 -26.65 -4.72 46.58
C ALA A 27 -27.18 -4.62 45.14
N VAL A 28 -28.23 -3.83 44.90
CA VAL A 28 -28.76 -3.58 43.55
C VAL A 28 -27.74 -2.85 42.67
N VAL A 29 -27.05 -1.84 43.20
CA VAL A 29 -25.99 -1.12 42.47
C VAL A 29 -24.85 -2.07 42.10
N VAL A 30 -24.39 -2.91 43.04
CA VAL A 30 -23.31 -3.89 42.78
C VAL A 30 -23.73 -4.90 41.72
N VAL A 31 -24.95 -5.44 41.79
CA VAL A 31 -25.47 -6.37 40.76
C VAL A 31 -25.55 -5.70 39.39
N CYS A 32 -26.02 -4.46 39.30
CA CYS A 32 -26.06 -3.71 38.05
C CYS A 32 -24.67 -3.44 37.48
N VAL A 33 -23.70 -3.09 38.32
CA VAL A 33 -22.30 -2.88 37.91
C VAL A 33 -21.70 -4.20 37.40
N ILE A 34 -21.87 -5.30 38.13
CA ILE A 34 -21.36 -6.62 37.72
C ILE A 34 -22.03 -7.05 36.40
N ALA A 35 -23.34 -6.90 36.27
CA ALA A 35 -24.06 -7.20 35.04
C ALA A 35 -23.55 -6.33 33.87
N GLY A 36 -23.29 -5.05 34.10
CA GLY A 36 -22.68 -4.14 33.13
C GLY A 36 -21.28 -4.60 32.70
N VAL A 37 -20.42 -4.97 33.66
CA VAL A 37 -19.07 -5.50 33.39
C VAL A 37 -19.15 -6.82 32.60
N VAL A 38 -20.03 -7.75 32.98
CA VAL A 38 -20.21 -9.02 32.27
C VAL A 38 -20.73 -8.79 30.85
N ALA A 39 -21.64 -7.83 30.65
CA ALA A 39 -22.15 -7.48 29.32
C ALA A 39 -21.06 -6.86 28.43
N ILE A 40 -20.25 -5.94 28.97
CA ILE A 40 -19.09 -5.36 28.28
C ILE A 40 -18.09 -6.46 27.92
N LEU A 41 -17.75 -7.34 28.86
CA LEU A 41 -16.88 -8.47 28.59
C LEU A 41 -17.48 -9.37 27.50
N ALA A 42 -18.74 -9.78 27.59
CA ALA A 42 -19.38 -10.60 26.57
C ALA A 42 -19.34 -9.95 25.16
N LEU A 43 -19.51 -8.63 25.07
CA LEU A 43 -19.37 -7.88 23.82
C LEU A 43 -17.93 -7.89 23.30
N LEU A 44 -16.95 -7.61 24.16
CA LEU A 44 -15.52 -7.67 23.80
C LEU A 44 -15.10 -9.08 23.33
N PHE A 45 -15.65 -10.13 23.95
CA PHE A 45 -15.44 -11.52 23.54
C PHE A 45 -16.08 -11.85 22.18
N ARG A 46 -17.08 -11.08 21.76
CA ARG A 46 -17.75 -11.25 20.46
C ARG A 46 -17.10 -10.48 19.32
N MET A 47 -16.24 -9.49 19.61
CA MET A 47 -15.61 -8.69 18.57
C MET A 47 -14.74 -9.56 17.64
N PRO A 48 -14.95 -9.49 16.33
CA PRO A 48 -14.13 -10.20 15.36
C PRO A 48 -12.71 -9.62 15.34
N GLY A 49 -11.71 -10.49 15.11
CA GLY A 49 -10.34 -10.03 14.90
C GLY A 49 -10.19 -9.23 13.60
N PRO A 50 -9.13 -8.42 13.46
CA PRO A 50 -8.87 -7.71 12.22
C PRO A 50 -8.52 -8.68 11.09
N LEU A 51 -8.95 -8.35 9.88
CA LEU A 51 -8.46 -8.98 8.67
C LEU A 51 -7.23 -8.22 8.17
N VAL A 52 -6.13 -8.94 7.95
CA VAL A 52 -4.87 -8.39 7.49
C VAL A 52 -4.44 -9.12 6.24
N VAL A 53 -4.24 -8.39 5.15
CA VAL A 53 -3.63 -8.89 3.92
C VAL A 53 -2.21 -8.35 3.87
N HIS A 54 -1.24 -9.25 3.80
CA HIS A 54 0.17 -8.91 3.70
C HIS A 54 0.68 -9.28 2.30
N VAL A 55 1.28 -8.31 1.62
CA VAL A 55 1.83 -8.47 0.28
C VAL A 55 3.33 -8.25 0.36
N GLN A 56 4.07 -9.28 0.02
CA GLN A 56 5.53 -9.26 0.03
C GLN A 56 6.08 -9.74 -1.31
N ASP A 57 7.35 -9.48 -1.55
CA ASP A 57 8.02 -9.92 -2.76
C ASP A 57 8.72 -11.28 -2.61
N ASP A 58 9.40 -11.75 -3.66
CA ASP A 58 10.17 -13.00 -3.66
C ASP A 58 11.33 -13.01 -2.63
N LYS A 59 11.76 -11.85 -2.15
CA LYS A 59 12.76 -11.66 -1.09
C LYS A 59 12.14 -11.42 0.29
N LYS A 60 10.81 -11.48 0.42
CA LYS A 60 10.05 -11.14 1.63
C LYS A 60 10.14 -9.67 2.02
N GLU A 61 10.43 -8.79 1.08
CA GLU A 61 10.33 -7.34 1.27
C GLU A 61 8.87 -6.89 1.07
N ALA A 62 8.45 -5.90 1.86
CA ALA A 62 7.09 -5.36 1.82
C ALA A 62 6.78 -4.67 0.48
N VAL A 63 5.62 -4.97 -0.11
CA VAL A 63 5.16 -4.34 -1.35
C VAL A 63 4.12 -3.27 -1.03
N MET A 64 4.53 -2.00 -1.10
CA MET A 64 3.65 -0.84 -0.93
C MET A 64 2.82 -0.54 -2.20
N GLY A 65 1.57 -0.11 -2.00
CA GLY A 65 0.68 0.38 -3.05
C GLY A 65 -0.05 -0.69 -3.86
N ALA A 66 -0.02 -1.95 -3.42
CA ALA A 66 -0.86 -3.00 -4.01
C ALA A 66 -2.32 -2.73 -3.63
N ARG A 67 -3.23 -2.78 -4.61
CA ARG A 67 -4.66 -2.59 -4.37
C ARG A 67 -5.25 -3.90 -3.87
N VAL A 68 -5.96 -3.85 -2.75
CA VAL A 68 -6.57 -5.02 -2.12
C VAL A 68 -8.07 -4.82 -2.02
N ARG A 69 -8.84 -5.83 -2.39
CA ARG A 69 -10.30 -5.87 -2.23
C ARG A 69 -10.72 -7.16 -1.57
N CYS A 70 -11.38 -7.09 -0.42
CA CYS A 70 -11.93 -8.25 0.27
C CYS A 70 -13.46 -8.21 0.27
N THR A 71 -14.07 -9.29 -0.20
CA THR A 71 -15.52 -9.48 -0.31
C THR A 71 -16.00 -10.42 0.79
N SER A 72 -17.13 -10.07 1.40
CA SER A 72 -17.71 -10.80 2.52
C SER A 72 -18.23 -12.19 2.13
N PRO A 73 -18.42 -13.11 3.11
CA PRO A 73 -18.92 -14.46 2.85
C PRO A 73 -20.28 -14.49 2.13
N ASP A 74 -21.15 -13.52 2.43
CA ASP A 74 -22.47 -13.35 1.82
C ASP A 74 -22.45 -12.55 0.51
N ARG A 75 -21.26 -12.07 0.09
CA ARG A 75 -21.02 -11.22 -1.08
C ARG A 75 -21.78 -9.88 -1.09
N GLN A 76 -22.31 -9.45 0.06
CA GLN A 76 -23.08 -8.20 0.14
C GLN A 76 -22.21 -6.97 0.44
N SER A 77 -21.04 -7.17 1.05
CA SER A 77 -20.12 -6.09 1.41
C SER A 77 -18.73 -6.34 0.85
N SER A 78 -18.04 -5.26 0.47
CA SER A 78 -16.64 -5.32 0.05
C SER A 78 -15.86 -4.19 0.66
N HIS A 79 -14.67 -4.50 1.15
CA HIS A 79 -13.71 -3.53 1.66
C HIS A 79 -12.55 -3.43 0.68
N ALA A 80 -12.11 -2.21 0.39
CA ALA A 80 -10.97 -1.96 -0.48
C ALA A 80 -9.96 -1.05 0.23
N GLY A 81 -8.70 -1.18 -0.16
CA GLY A 81 -7.59 -0.41 0.37
C GLY A 81 -6.32 -0.65 -0.43
N SER A 82 -5.25 0.03 -0.04
CA SER A 82 -3.92 -0.19 -0.61
C SER A 82 -2.96 -0.60 0.50
N THR A 83 -1.95 -1.41 0.15
CA THR A 83 -0.91 -1.78 1.12
C THR A 83 -0.06 -0.59 1.50
N ASP A 84 0.26 -0.49 2.79
CA ASP A 84 1.11 0.54 3.37
C ASP A 84 2.62 0.25 3.16
N VAL A 85 3.48 1.01 3.85
CA VAL A 85 4.94 0.85 3.81
C VAL A 85 5.42 -0.51 4.34
N PHE A 86 4.60 -1.20 5.13
CA PHE A 86 4.86 -2.54 5.64
C PHE A 86 4.26 -3.62 4.74
N GLY A 87 3.63 -3.24 3.61
CA GLY A 87 3.00 -4.19 2.70
C GLY A 87 1.67 -4.70 3.22
N GLU A 88 1.04 -4.01 4.17
CA GLU A 88 -0.15 -4.48 4.85
C GLU A 88 -1.39 -3.66 4.48
N ALA A 89 -2.52 -4.34 4.32
CA ALA A 89 -3.85 -3.76 4.26
C ALA A 89 -4.70 -4.37 5.39
N LYS A 90 -5.27 -3.53 6.27
CA LYS A 90 -5.91 -3.97 7.51
C LYS A 90 -7.32 -3.42 7.66
N TRP A 91 -8.26 -4.28 8.02
CA TRP A 91 -9.64 -3.89 8.34
C TRP A 91 -10.07 -4.48 9.68
N PRO A 92 -10.36 -3.64 10.69
CA PRO A 92 -10.91 -4.09 11.96
C PRO A 92 -12.43 -4.36 11.84
N GLY A 93 -12.97 -5.17 12.75
CA GLY A 93 -14.41 -5.24 12.96
C GLY A 93 -15.22 -5.98 11.88
N LEU A 94 -14.59 -6.84 11.07
CA LEU A 94 -15.27 -7.54 9.97
C LEU A 94 -16.15 -8.71 10.45
N ALA A 95 -17.24 -8.99 9.73
CA ALA A 95 -18.07 -10.16 10.00
C ALA A 95 -17.26 -11.46 10.02
N ARG A 96 -17.64 -12.40 10.87
CA ARG A 96 -16.99 -13.71 10.95
C ARG A 96 -17.28 -14.54 9.71
N GLY A 97 -16.35 -15.41 9.35
CA GLY A 97 -16.51 -16.35 8.23
C GLY A 97 -15.46 -16.17 7.14
N PRO A 98 -15.61 -16.87 6.01
CA PRO A 98 -14.64 -16.88 4.90
C PRO A 98 -14.78 -15.64 4.00
N TRP A 99 -13.78 -14.78 4.02
CA TRP A 99 -13.64 -13.63 3.15
C TRP A 99 -12.80 -13.99 1.93
N THR A 100 -13.20 -13.51 0.75
CA THR A 100 -12.42 -13.65 -0.48
C THR A 100 -11.69 -12.35 -0.75
N CYS A 101 -10.37 -12.37 -0.79
CA CYS A 101 -9.53 -11.20 -1.02
C CYS A 101 -8.82 -11.30 -2.37
N GLU A 102 -8.83 -10.21 -3.11
CA GLU A 102 -8.14 -10.02 -4.39
C GLU A 102 -7.07 -8.95 -4.18
N VAL A 103 -5.84 -9.26 -4.60
CA VAL A 103 -4.69 -8.36 -4.55
C VAL A 103 -4.25 -8.09 -5.98
N THR A 104 -4.36 -6.83 -6.40
CA THR A 104 -3.80 -6.33 -7.65
C THR A 104 -2.45 -5.69 -7.34
N PRO A 105 -1.32 -6.30 -7.76
CA PRO A 105 0.00 -5.73 -7.56
C PRO A 105 0.13 -4.34 -8.22
N PRO A 106 1.08 -3.50 -7.77
CA PRO A 106 1.40 -2.25 -8.46
C PRO A 106 1.82 -2.54 -9.91
N GLU A 107 1.45 -1.67 -10.85
CA GLU A 107 1.68 -1.90 -12.29
C GLU A 107 3.14 -2.22 -12.63
N ARG A 108 4.10 -1.66 -11.89
CA ARG A 108 5.54 -1.95 -12.06
C ARG A 108 5.92 -3.43 -11.88
N PHE A 109 5.11 -4.25 -11.22
CA PHE A 109 5.40 -5.66 -10.95
C PHE A 109 5.02 -6.61 -12.10
N HIS A 110 4.16 -6.19 -13.03
CA HIS A 110 3.73 -7.03 -14.17
C HIS A 110 3.24 -8.42 -13.74
N ALA A 111 2.45 -8.45 -12.67
CA ALA A 111 1.94 -9.67 -12.07
C ALA A 111 0.41 -9.64 -12.07
N ASP A 112 -0.17 -10.82 -12.28
CA ASP A 112 -1.61 -11.00 -12.29
C ASP A 112 -2.22 -10.77 -10.92
N VAL A 113 -3.54 -10.56 -10.91
CA VAL A 113 -4.32 -10.45 -9.67
C VAL A 113 -4.25 -11.78 -8.92
N GLN A 114 -3.94 -11.69 -7.63
CA GLN A 114 -3.86 -12.84 -6.74
C GLN A 114 -5.13 -12.92 -5.90
N THR A 115 -5.72 -14.11 -5.80
CA THR A 115 -6.95 -14.32 -5.04
C THR A 115 -6.69 -15.31 -3.92
N GLY A 116 -7.22 -15.01 -2.73
CA GLY A 116 -7.11 -15.88 -1.56
C GLY A 116 -8.36 -15.82 -0.70
N ILE A 117 -8.51 -16.82 0.16
CA ILE A 117 -9.61 -16.92 1.12
C ILE A 117 -9.02 -16.84 2.52
N VAL A 118 -9.58 -15.96 3.35
CA VAL A 118 -9.19 -15.85 4.76
C VAL A 118 -10.41 -15.96 5.65
N THR A 119 -10.31 -16.73 6.74
CA THR A 119 -11.42 -16.93 7.67
C THR A 119 -11.27 -16.03 8.88
N VAL A 120 -12.19 -15.08 9.05
CA VAL A 120 -12.25 -14.19 10.21
C VAL A 120 -12.90 -14.91 11.38
N VAL A 121 -12.14 -15.03 12.47
CA VAL A 121 -12.59 -15.64 13.74
C VAL A 121 -12.55 -14.60 14.87
N ALA A 122 -13.21 -14.92 15.99
CA ALA A 122 -13.18 -14.05 17.16
C ALA A 122 -11.75 -13.98 17.74
N ARG A 123 -11.34 -12.78 18.18
CA ARG A 123 -10.11 -12.51 18.95
C ARG A 123 -8.76 -12.75 18.27
N LYS A 124 -8.72 -13.48 17.15
CA LYS A 124 -7.47 -13.74 16.42
C LYS A 124 -7.45 -12.94 15.11
N PRO A 125 -6.33 -12.29 14.77
CA PRO A 125 -6.18 -11.66 13.47
C PRO A 125 -6.27 -12.72 12.38
N ALA A 126 -7.07 -12.45 11.36
CA ALA A 126 -7.16 -13.30 10.18
C ALA A 126 -6.16 -12.77 9.16
N MET A 127 -5.06 -13.49 8.98
CA MET A 127 -3.96 -13.05 8.15
C MET A 127 -3.88 -13.88 6.88
N TRP A 128 -3.80 -13.20 5.74
CA TRP A 128 -3.45 -13.81 4.46
C TRP A 128 -2.18 -13.14 3.95
N THR A 129 -1.17 -13.96 3.63
CA THR A 129 0.07 -13.47 3.03
C THR A 129 0.18 -13.97 1.61
N THR A 130 0.50 -13.06 0.70
CA THR A 130 0.68 -13.36 -0.70
C THR A 130 2.02 -12.83 -1.20
N VAL A 131 2.59 -13.52 -2.19
CA VAL A 131 3.93 -13.24 -2.71
C VAL A 131 3.83 -12.81 -4.16
N VAL A 132 4.45 -11.68 -4.48
CA VAL A 132 4.53 -11.14 -5.85
C VAL A 132 5.98 -11.20 -6.31
N GLU A 133 6.23 -11.82 -7.46
CA GLU A 133 7.59 -11.86 -8.03
C GLU A 133 8.04 -10.47 -8.47
N ARG A 134 9.25 -10.05 -8.10
CA ARG A 134 9.78 -8.76 -8.53
C ARG A 134 9.92 -8.68 -10.06
N PRO A 135 9.65 -7.49 -10.63
CA PRO A 135 9.90 -7.25 -12.05
C PRO A 135 11.40 -7.29 -12.36
N ALA A 136 11.73 -7.52 -13.63
CA ALA A 136 13.07 -7.25 -14.10
C ALA A 136 13.30 -5.74 -14.18
N ARG A 137 14.54 -5.31 -13.96
CA ARG A 137 14.95 -3.91 -14.04
C ARG A 137 15.92 -3.73 -15.19
N ILE A 138 15.68 -2.74 -16.04
CA ILE A 138 16.64 -2.28 -17.03
C ILE A 138 17.13 -0.91 -16.60
N LEU A 139 18.42 -0.82 -16.26
CA LEU A 139 19.11 0.44 -16.02
C LEU A 139 19.69 0.91 -17.36
N VAL A 140 19.09 1.95 -17.92
CA VAL A 140 19.51 2.54 -19.19
C VAL A 140 20.34 3.79 -18.90
N GLN A 141 21.61 3.75 -19.26
CA GLN A 141 22.49 4.91 -19.23
C GLN A 141 22.46 5.61 -20.59
N VAL A 142 22.00 6.85 -20.62
CA VAL A 142 22.03 7.68 -21.82
C VAL A 142 23.29 8.55 -21.81
N VAL A 143 24.18 8.32 -22.76
CA VAL A 143 25.41 9.09 -22.90
C VAL A 143 25.12 10.34 -23.70
N ARG A 144 25.18 11.49 -23.03
CA ARG A 144 25.05 12.80 -23.69
C ARG A 144 26.17 13.00 -24.72
N PRO A 145 25.86 13.41 -25.97
CA PRO A 145 26.88 13.78 -26.94
C PRO A 145 27.70 14.98 -26.48
N GLN A 146 28.97 15.04 -26.87
CA GLN A 146 29.84 16.16 -26.52
C GLN A 146 29.30 17.47 -27.08
N GLY A 147 29.35 18.55 -26.28
CA GLY A 147 28.87 19.87 -26.67
C GLY A 147 27.34 20.08 -26.62
N GLN A 148 26.55 19.03 -26.35
CA GLN A 148 25.09 19.15 -26.24
C GLN A 148 24.64 19.57 -24.82
N PRO A 149 23.53 20.31 -24.70
CA PRO A 149 22.96 20.67 -23.40
C PRO A 149 22.42 19.43 -22.68
N ARG A 150 22.42 19.47 -21.34
CA ARG A 150 21.81 18.42 -20.52
C ARG A 150 20.29 18.43 -20.69
N ALA A 151 19.68 17.26 -20.64
CA ALA A 151 18.24 17.11 -20.81
C ALA A 151 17.70 15.86 -20.11
N LYS A 152 16.46 15.95 -19.61
CA LYS A 152 15.70 14.81 -19.08
C LYS A 152 15.02 14.05 -20.22
N VAL A 153 15.82 13.33 -21.01
CA VAL A 153 15.31 12.55 -22.15
C VAL A 153 14.43 11.38 -21.68
N ALA A 154 13.40 11.07 -22.45
CA ALA A 154 12.52 9.94 -22.17
C ALA A 154 13.12 8.65 -22.77
N VAL A 155 13.08 7.58 -21.99
CA VAL A 155 13.48 6.23 -22.39
C VAL A 155 12.25 5.34 -22.30
N ARG A 156 11.96 4.60 -23.36
CA ARG A 156 10.85 3.66 -23.41
C ARG A 156 11.35 2.23 -23.56
N ALA A 157 10.79 1.32 -22.79
CA ALA A 157 10.86 -0.12 -23.01
C ALA A 157 9.60 -0.60 -23.74
N VAL A 158 9.77 -1.47 -24.73
CA VAL A 158 8.68 -2.15 -25.45
C VAL A 158 8.91 -3.65 -25.31
N CYS A 159 7.92 -4.35 -24.74
CA CYS A 159 7.95 -5.81 -24.53
C CYS A 159 6.67 -6.43 -25.13
N GLY A 160 6.69 -6.73 -26.43
CA GLY A 160 5.49 -7.14 -27.16
C GLY A 160 4.53 -5.95 -27.36
N SER A 161 3.32 -6.04 -26.83
CA SER A 161 2.30 -4.96 -26.89
C SER A 161 2.37 -3.99 -25.70
N GLU A 162 3.16 -4.29 -24.69
CA GLU A 162 3.24 -3.50 -23.46
C GLU A 162 4.44 -2.55 -23.53
N THR A 163 4.26 -1.34 -22.99
CA THR A 163 5.29 -0.28 -23.04
C THR A 163 5.40 0.45 -21.71
N TRP A 164 6.63 0.82 -21.34
CA TRP A 164 6.91 1.59 -20.14
C TRP A 164 7.90 2.70 -20.43
N GLU A 165 7.69 3.84 -19.78
CA GLU A 165 8.55 5.00 -19.94
C GLU A 165 9.16 5.41 -18.61
N ALA A 166 10.43 5.80 -18.65
CA ALA A 166 11.12 6.47 -17.57
C ALA A 166 11.91 7.64 -18.14
N ARG A 167 12.14 8.66 -17.31
CA ARG A 167 13.00 9.79 -17.71
C ARG A 167 14.40 9.58 -17.17
N ALA A 168 15.39 9.84 -18.03
CA ALA A 168 16.78 9.85 -17.63
C ALA A 168 17.04 11.03 -16.68
N GLY A 169 17.82 10.77 -15.63
CA GLY A 169 18.28 11.82 -14.71
C GLY A 169 19.11 12.88 -15.44
N LEU A 170 18.96 14.14 -15.02
CA LEU A 170 19.62 15.28 -15.68
C LEU A 170 21.15 15.25 -15.57
N VAL A 171 21.67 14.65 -14.50
CA VAL A 171 23.10 14.66 -14.15
C VAL A 171 23.79 13.37 -14.55
N ASP A 172 23.20 12.23 -14.22
CA ASP A 172 23.74 10.89 -14.40
C ASP A 172 23.29 10.23 -15.71
N GLY A 173 22.24 10.73 -16.35
CA GLY A 173 21.68 10.17 -17.58
C GLY A 173 21.04 8.79 -17.37
N LEU A 174 20.74 8.41 -16.12
CA LEU A 174 20.22 7.09 -15.80
C LEU A 174 18.69 7.08 -15.80
N ALA A 175 18.11 6.11 -16.49
CA ALA A 175 16.69 5.78 -16.44
C ALA A 175 16.51 4.35 -15.92
N THR A 176 15.55 4.13 -15.02
CA THR A 176 15.19 2.78 -14.53
C THR A 176 13.84 2.39 -15.12
N LEU A 177 13.83 1.31 -15.90
CA LEU A 177 12.61 0.70 -16.45
C LEU A 177 12.29 -0.58 -15.68
N PHE A 178 11.03 -0.78 -15.33
CA PHE A 178 10.51 -2.01 -14.74
C PHE A 178 9.79 -2.79 -15.83
N VAL A 179 10.30 -3.95 -16.21
CA VAL A 179 9.80 -4.74 -17.35
C VAL A 179 9.32 -6.13 -16.91
N PRO A 180 8.37 -6.73 -17.64
CA PRO A 180 7.88 -8.06 -17.35
C PRO A 180 9.00 -9.10 -17.46
N ARG A 181 9.03 -10.03 -16.51
CA ARG A 181 9.98 -11.13 -16.48
C ARG A 181 9.77 -12.08 -17.67
N GLY A 182 10.87 -12.58 -18.23
CA GLY A 182 10.86 -13.58 -19.30
C GLY A 182 10.31 -13.10 -20.65
N LYS A 183 9.89 -11.84 -20.77
CA LYS A 183 9.51 -11.25 -22.06
C LYS A 183 10.72 -10.61 -22.72
N VAL A 184 10.78 -10.74 -24.04
CA VAL A 184 11.76 -10.03 -24.87
C VAL A 184 11.39 -8.56 -24.92
N CYS A 185 12.31 -7.70 -24.50
CA CYS A 185 12.14 -6.27 -24.46
C CYS A 185 13.22 -5.57 -25.28
N ARG A 186 12.91 -4.38 -25.81
CA ARG A 186 13.91 -3.43 -26.30
C ARG A 186 13.70 -2.10 -25.61
N ALA A 187 14.78 -1.38 -25.33
CA ALA A 187 14.71 -0.02 -24.81
C ALA A 187 15.27 0.97 -25.83
N GLY A 188 14.71 2.17 -25.91
CA GLY A 188 15.20 3.21 -26.80
C GLY A 188 14.81 4.61 -26.34
N LEU A 189 15.44 5.61 -26.93
CA LEU A 189 15.06 7.00 -26.70
C LEU A 189 13.78 7.31 -27.46
N VAL A 190 12.87 8.03 -26.81
CA VAL A 190 11.64 8.52 -27.43
C VAL A 190 11.57 10.03 -27.27
N ARG A 191 10.95 10.71 -28.25
CA ARG A 191 10.60 12.11 -28.08
C ARG A 191 9.55 12.18 -26.97
N PRO A 192 9.71 13.04 -25.95
CA PRO A 192 8.65 13.26 -24.99
C PRO A 192 7.49 13.92 -25.73
N GLU A 193 6.45 13.14 -26.03
CA GLU A 193 5.13 13.70 -26.28
C GLU A 193 4.74 14.35 -24.95
N LEU A 194 4.82 15.69 -24.88
CA LEU A 194 4.01 16.43 -23.92
C LEU A 194 2.59 15.85 -24.03
N PRO A 195 1.86 15.67 -22.91
CA PRO A 195 0.49 15.18 -23.00
C PRO A 195 -0.32 16.25 -23.75
N ALA A 196 -0.47 16.08 -25.07
CA ALA A 196 -1.71 16.47 -25.71
C ALA A 196 -2.75 15.53 -25.11
N ASP A 197 -3.82 16.06 -24.54
CA ASP A 197 -4.85 15.29 -23.82
C ASP A 197 -5.20 13.99 -24.57
N GLY A 198 -4.62 12.87 -24.13
CA GLY A 198 -4.71 11.59 -24.82
C GLY A 198 -3.60 10.61 -24.43
N PRO A 199 -3.85 9.29 -24.49
CA PRO A 199 -2.82 8.29 -24.29
C PRO A 199 -1.79 8.36 -25.43
N VAL A 200 -0.51 8.32 -25.07
CA VAL A 200 0.61 8.27 -26.03
C VAL A 200 0.40 7.09 -26.99
N THR A 201 0.06 7.39 -28.25
CA THR A 201 -0.42 6.37 -29.21
C THR A 201 0.71 5.61 -29.90
N GLN A 202 1.95 6.11 -29.83
CA GLN A 202 3.08 5.46 -30.48
C GLN A 202 3.75 4.45 -29.55
N ALA A 203 3.20 3.25 -29.45
CA ALA A 203 3.81 2.13 -28.71
C ALA A 203 5.15 1.62 -29.30
N ARG A 204 5.68 2.24 -30.37
CA ARG A 204 6.81 1.72 -31.15
C ARG A 204 8.08 2.53 -30.90
N LEU A 205 9.20 1.82 -30.80
CA LEU A 205 10.53 2.41 -30.86
C LEU A 205 10.92 2.61 -32.32
N GLU A 206 11.22 3.85 -32.71
CA GLU A 206 11.78 4.14 -34.04
C GLU A 206 13.32 4.00 -34.00
N CYS A 207 13.80 2.78 -34.05
CA CYS A 207 15.25 2.50 -33.96
C CYS A 207 16.07 3.02 -35.15
N SER A 208 15.39 3.45 -36.23
CA SER A 208 16.00 4.14 -37.36
C SER A 208 16.31 5.61 -37.07
N THR A 209 15.53 6.25 -36.19
CA THR A 209 15.64 7.69 -35.89
C THR A 209 16.29 7.94 -34.53
N ALA A 210 16.28 6.96 -33.61
CA ALA A 210 16.89 7.04 -32.30
C ALA A 210 17.59 5.72 -31.91
N PRO A 211 18.62 5.74 -31.05
CA PRO A 211 19.30 4.51 -30.66
C PRO A 211 18.37 3.61 -29.84
N CYS A 212 18.38 2.32 -30.18
CA CYS A 212 17.75 1.26 -29.43
C CYS A 212 18.80 0.28 -28.91
N THR A 213 18.45 -0.43 -27.85
CA THR A 213 19.19 -1.60 -27.40
C THR A 213 18.92 -2.79 -28.31
N ASP A 214 19.79 -3.78 -28.24
CA ASP A 214 19.47 -5.15 -28.61
C ASP A 214 18.32 -5.69 -27.74
N GLU A 215 17.90 -6.92 -28.04
CA GLU A 215 16.90 -7.63 -27.24
C GLU A 215 17.43 -7.95 -25.85
N ILE A 216 16.64 -7.56 -24.84
CA ILE A 216 16.93 -7.75 -23.43
C ILE A 216 15.83 -8.62 -22.85
N ILE A 217 16.23 -9.71 -22.19
CA ILE A 217 15.34 -10.57 -21.40
C ILE A 217 15.83 -10.51 -19.96
N GLY A 218 14.94 -10.19 -19.02
CA GLY A 218 15.25 -10.16 -17.60
C GLY A 218 14.48 -11.23 -16.82
N GLY A 219 15.16 -11.85 -15.85
CA GLY A 219 14.56 -12.75 -14.87
C GLY A 219 13.94 -12.03 -13.67
N VAL A 220 13.43 -12.81 -12.70
CA VAL A 220 12.80 -12.31 -11.46
C VAL A 220 13.79 -11.45 -10.67
N GLY A 221 13.44 -10.17 -10.48
CA GLY A 221 14.28 -9.21 -9.76
C GLY A 221 15.68 -8.98 -10.33
N GLU A 222 15.95 -9.46 -11.55
CA GLU A 222 17.24 -9.30 -12.22
C GLU A 222 17.41 -7.85 -12.68
N THR A 223 18.65 -7.35 -12.62
CA THR A 223 19.00 -6.04 -13.16
C THR A 223 19.90 -6.20 -14.37
N LYS A 224 19.47 -5.65 -15.51
CA LYS A 224 20.24 -5.56 -16.74
C LYS A 224 20.66 -4.11 -16.98
N ASN A 225 21.88 -3.92 -17.48
CA ASN A 225 22.40 -2.61 -17.83
C ASN A 225 22.40 -2.45 -19.36
N ALA A 226 22.00 -1.28 -19.82
CA ALA A 226 22.03 -0.91 -21.22
C ALA A 226 22.59 0.50 -21.37
N VAL A 227 23.27 0.76 -22.49
CA VAL A 227 23.87 2.07 -22.76
C VAL A 227 23.36 2.56 -24.11
N LEU A 228 22.75 3.75 -24.14
CA LEU A 228 22.31 4.43 -25.34
C LEU A 228 23.27 5.59 -25.64
N LYS A 229 23.84 5.60 -26.84
CA LYS A 229 24.79 6.63 -27.30
C LYS A 229 24.19 7.35 -28.53
N PRO A 230 23.25 8.28 -28.33
CA PRO A 230 22.68 9.05 -29.45
C PRO A 230 23.74 9.90 -30.15
N SER A 231 23.53 10.18 -31.43
CA SER A 231 24.23 11.25 -32.14
C SER A 231 23.74 12.64 -31.70
N ALA A 232 24.43 13.70 -32.11
CA ALA A 232 24.00 15.07 -31.87
C ALA A 232 22.60 15.37 -32.45
N GLU A 233 22.32 14.86 -33.65
CA GLU A 233 21.02 15.01 -34.32
C GLU A 233 19.91 14.26 -33.59
N GLN A 234 20.18 13.01 -33.21
CA GLN A 234 19.25 12.18 -32.44
C GLN A 234 18.95 12.80 -31.07
N TRP A 235 19.97 13.36 -30.41
CA TRP A 235 19.82 14.07 -29.15
C TRP A 235 18.92 15.30 -29.29
N ALA A 236 19.12 16.11 -30.34
CA ALA A 236 18.29 17.27 -30.61
C ALA A 236 16.82 16.88 -30.87
N ALA A 237 16.58 15.73 -31.52
CA ALA A 237 15.23 15.24 -31.82
C ALA A 237 14.46 14.75 -30.59
N VAL A 238 15.14 14.14 -29.61
CA VAL A 238 14.49 13.58 -28.40
C VAL A 238 14.57 14.51 -27.19
N ARG A 239 15.38 15.56 -27.24
CA ARG A 239 15.50 16.52 -26.14
C ARG A 239 14.16 17.26 -25.95
N PRO A 240 13.59 17.30 -24.74
CA PRO A 240 12.43 18.14 -24.46
C PRO A 240 12.73 19.61 -24.78
N PRO A 241 11.75 20.39 -25.26
CA PRO A 241 11.92 21.82 -25.45
C PRO A 241 12.37 22.47 -24.12
N PRO A 242 13.15 23.56 -24.17
CA PRO A 242 13.41 24.35 -22.97
C PRO A 242 12.08 24.75 -22.34
N GLU A 243 11.99 24.71 -21.02
CA GLU A 243 10.82 25.24 -20.33
C GLU A 243 10.63 26.70 -20.77
N PRO A 244 9.41 27.13 -21.12
CA PRO A 244 9.20 28.52 -21.49
C PRO A 244 9.66 29.38 -20.32
N GLU A 245 10.51 30.35 -20.61
CA GLU A 245 10.82 31.40 -19.64
C GLU A 245 9.48 31.97 -19.19
N THR A 246 9.12 31.74 -17.93
CA THR A 246 7.96 32.40 -17.33
C THR A 246 8.08 33.87 -17.66
N SER A 247 7.05 34.42 -18.28
CA SER A 247 6.95 35.79 -18.80
C SER A 247 6.98 36.88 -17.70
N ALA A 248 7.80 36.69 -16.67
CA ALA A 248 8.14 37.66 -15.64
C ALA A 248 9.39 38.50 -16.00
N GLU A 249 10.13 38.16 -17.05
CA GLU A 249 11.37 38.85 -17.46
C GLU A 249 11.28 39.58 -18.81
N ALA A 250 10.09 39.68 -19.41
CA ALA A 250 9.84 40.47 -20.63
C ALA A 250 9.22 41.86 -20.35
N ALA A 251 9.30 42.33 -19.09
CA ALA A 251 8.79 43.63 -18.66
C ALA A 251 9.88 44.47 -17.95
N GLN A 252 11.09 44.49 -18.50
CA GLN A 252 12.08 45.54 -18.25
C GLN A 252 12.31 46.34 -19.53
#